data_AF-A0A4Y9YKM4-F1
#
_entry.id   AF-A0A4Y9YKM4-F1
#
_cell.length_a   1.000
_cell.length_b   1.000
_cell.length_c   1.000
_cell.angle_alpha   90.00
_cell.angle_beta   90.00
_cell.angle_gamma   90.00
#
_symmetry.space_group_name_H-M   'P 1'
#
loop_
_entity.id
_entity.type
_entity.pdbx_description
1 polymer ?
#
loop_
_entity_poly.entity_id
_entity_poly.type
_entity_poly.pdbx_seq_one_letter_code
_entity_poly.pdbx_strand_id
1 'polypeptide(L)'
;MSLPRSCILSCTLPSLDPPGEKRALPAPYNQPPFKRGELTDAAIKRVSSMNPLPRLHRSLIPDLKATWKPPVLYYGWSIGDLLPRLVEYAEQHKLARYTVIGRVHKPTTPWGEKLYSSDSEDPDSDGESAHWGDTDEEDEEEESGVYVDEAGSANIALYHMAKEAGIDMRHLPITRRPFGICGALHYPHKLVISIYSNYELAWAIPQDDIEKMQKYLGIQETPAWYVSNMDATWSRFTPRW
;
A
#
# COMPACT_ATOMS: atom_id res chain seq x y z
N MET A 1 13.59 -1.19 12.80
CA MET A 1 14.91 -1.74 13.15
C MET A 1 15.37 -2.57 11.97
N SER A 2 16.47 -2.21 11.32
CA SER A 2 16.99 -2.98 10.20
C SER A 2 17.74 -4.22 10.67
N LEU A 3 17.74 -5.26 9.85
CA LEU A 3 18.60 -6.41 10.07
C LEU A 3 20.07 -5.99 9.87
N PRO A 4 20.97 -6.27 10.82
CA PRO A 4 22.40 -6.20 10.59
C PRO A 4 22.79 -7.02 9.35
N ARG A 5 23.83 -6.60 8.62
CA ARG A 5 24.37 -7.35 7.46
C ARG A 5 24.60 -8.84 7.74
N SER A 6 25.00 -9.18 8.97
CA SER A 6 25.16 -10.57 9.43
C SER A 6 23.84 -11.35 9.46
N CYS A 7 22.73 -10.72 9.85
CA CYS A 7 21.40 -11.34 9.87
C CYS A 7 20.80 -11.51 8.46
N ILE A 8 21.16 -10.63 7.52
CA ILE A 8 20.71 -10.74 6.11
C ILE A 8 21.33 -11.97 5.43
N LEU A 9 22.59 -12.29 5.76
CA LEU A 9 23.28 -13.46 5.22
C LEU A 9 22.71 -14.78 5.77
N SER A 10 22.17 -14.78 6.99
CA SER A 10 21.55 -15.95 7.61
C SER A 10 20.04 -16.08 7.39
N CYS A 11 19.39 -15.07 6.80
CA CYS A 11 17.94 -15.10 6.58
C CYS A 11 17.61 -16.09 5.46
N THR A 12 16.89 -17.15 5.82
CA THR A 12 16.37 -18.20 4.92
C THR A 12 14.85 -18.07 4.85
N LEU A 13 14.38 -17.16 4.00
CA LEU A 13 12.96 -17.07 3.66
C LEU A 13 12.72 -17.73 2.29
N PRO A 14 11.61 -18.47 2.08
CA PRO A 14 11.29 -19.08 0.79
C PRO A 14 11.16 -18.05 -0.35
N SER A 15 10.82 -16.81 0.00
CA SER A 15 10.67 -15.67 -0.89
C SER A 15 12.00 -15.04 -1.32
N LEU A 16 13.14 -15.46 -0.76
CA LEU A 16 14.47 -14.93 -1.07
C LEU A 16 15.32 -15.97 -1.81
N ASP A 17 16.32 -15.48 -2.55
CA ASP A 17 17.34 -16.37 -3.09
C ASP A 17 18.21 -17.01 -1.98
N PRO A 18 18.61 -18.28 -2.16
CA PRO A 18 19.65 -18.93 -1.37
C PRO A 18 20.92 -18.08 -1.21
N PRO A 19 21.59 -18.13 -0.04
CA PRO A 19 22.89 -17.51 0.14
C PRO A 19 23.90 -18.03 -0.90
N GLY A 20 24.69 -17.13 -1.50
CA GLY A 20 25.73 -17.49 -2.47
C GLY A 20 25.25 -17.73 -3.90
N GLU A 21 23.95 -17.74 -4.16
CA GLU A 21 23.42 -17.81 -5.52
C GLU A 21 23.77 -16.52 -6.28
N LYS A 22 24.57 -16.66 -7.33
CA LYS A 22 24.94 -15.56 -8.23
C LYS A 22 24.09 -15.68 -9.49
N ARG A 23 22.96 -14.98 -9.53
CA ARG A 23 22.22 -14.77 -10.78
C ARG A 23 22.29 -13.31 -11.19
N ALA A 24 22.28 -13.07 -12.50
CA ALA A 24 22.16 -11.70 -12.98
C ALA A 24 20.78 -11.18 -12.57
N LEU A 25 20.73 -9.93 -12.08
CA LEU A 25 19.44 -9.27 -11.88
C LEU A 25 18.67 -9.28 -13.21
N PRO A 26 17.39 -9.65 -13.22
CA PRO A 26 16.59 -9.57 -14.42
C PRO A 26 16.47 -8.10 -14.85
N ALA A 27 16.43 -7.85 -16.16
CA ALA A 27 16.00 -6.53 -16.63
C ALA A 27 14.55 -6.27 -16.22
N PRO A 28 14.17 -5.04 -15.82
CA PRO A 28 14.97 -3.83 -15.84
C PRO A 28 15.72 -3.52 -14.54
N TYR A 29 15.64 -4.39 -13.52
CA TYR A 29 16.31 -4.20 -12.23
C TYR A 29 17.85 -4.10 -12.33
N ASN A 30 18.42 -4.56 -13.45
CA ASN A 30 19.85 -4.55 -13.73
C ASN A 30 20.36 -3.32 -14.52
N GLN A 31 19.49 -2.47 -15.07
CA GLN A 31 19.85 -1.39 -16.01
C GLN A 31 19.32 0.02 -15.60
N PRO A 32 19.98 1.12 -15.98
CA PRO A 32 19.43 2.48 -15.85
C PRO A 32 18.13 2.64 -16.66
N PRO A 33 17.10 3.37 -16.18
CA PRO A 33 17.12 4.42 -15.16
C PRO A 33 17.07 3.92 -13.71
N PHE A 34 16.83 2.63 -13.47
CA PHE A 34 16.80 2.08 -12.11
C PHE A 34 18.09 2.40 -11.36
N LYS A 35 19.26 2.43 -12.02
CA LYS A 35 20.52 2.88 -11.39
C LYS A 35 20.65 4.39 -11.19
N ARG A 36 20.08 5.23 -12.07
CA ARG A 36 20.22 6.71 -12.13
C ARG A 36 19.13 7.31 -13.04
N GLY A 37 18.12 7.97 -12.48
CA GLY A 37 17.16 8.81 -13.24
C GLY A 37 15.68 8.49 -12.97
N GLU A 38 14.81 9.36 -13.46
CA GLU A 38 13.36 9.19 -13.42
C GLU A 38 12.91 8.00 -14.29
N LEU A 39 11.82 7.34 -13.89
CA LEU A 39 11.24 6.25 -14.69
C LEU A 39 10.51 6.85 -15.90
N THR A 40 11.02 6.61 -17.11
CA THR A 40 10.28 6.96 -18.34
C THR A 40 8.98 6.15 -18.44
N ASP A 41 7.93 6.69 -19.07
CA ASP A 41 6.67 5.99 -19.30
C ASP A 41 6.85 4.63 -19.99
N ALA A 42 7.79 4.52 -20.92
CA ALA A 42 8.12 3.27 -21.60
C ALA A 42 8.69 2.21 -20.62
N ALA A 43 9.46 2.65 -19.63
CA ALA A 43 9.97 1.78 -18.58
C ALA A 43 8.87 1.39 -17.59
N ILE A 44 8.00 2.34 -17.19
CA ILE A 44 6.82 2.05 -16.37
C ILE A 44 5.97 0.98 -17.05
N LYS A 45 5.58 1.20 -18.31
CA LYS A 45 4.76 0.25 -19.08
C LYS A 45 5.42 -1.13 -19.17
N ARG A 46 6.73 -1.18 -19.40
CA ARG A 46 7.49 -2.42 -19.46
C ARG A 46 7.43 -3.17 -18.13
N VAL A 47 7.74 -2.50 -17.01
CA VAL A 47 7.76 -3.10 -15.67
C VAL A 47 6.37 -3.58 -15.29
N SER A 48 5.35 -2.75 -15.51
CA SER A 48 3.96 -3.09 -15.17
C SER A 48 3.45 -4.30 -15.93
N SER A 49 3.98 -4.58 -17.12
CA SER A 49 3.59 -5.73 -17.94
C SER A 49 4.40 -7.00 -17.65
N MET A 50 5.40 -6.94 -16.76
CA MET A 50 6.21 -8.10 -16.41
C MET A 50 5.55 -8.93 -15.32
N ASN A 51 5.83 -10.23 -15.34
CA ASN A 51 5.46 -11.11 -14.23
C ASN A 51 6.22 -10.69 -12.96
N PRO A 52 5.55 -10.67 -11.80
CA PRO A 52 6.20 -10.40 -10.52
C PRO A 52 7.27 -11.45 -10.22
N LEU A 53 8.29 -11.08 -9.44
CA LEU A 53 9.41 -11.98 -9.18
C LEU A 53 8.99 -13.04 -8.17
N PRO A 54 9.13 -14.34 -8.47
CA PRO A 54 8.77 -15.39 -7.49
C PRO A 54 9.73 -15.41 -6.29
N ARG A 55 10.97 -14.94 -6.47
CA ARG A 55 11.98 -14.79 -5.42
C ARG A 55 12.74 -13.49 -5.56
N LEU A 56 13.04 -12.85 -4.43
CA LEU A 56 13.80 -11.62 -4.38
C LEU A 56 15.29 -11.90 -4.50
N HIS A 57 15.91 -11.21 -5.44
CA HIS A 57 17.35 -11.22 -5.59
C HIS A 57 18.05 -10.57 -4.40
N ARG A 58 19.12 -11.19 -3.89
CA ARG A 58 19.83 -10.68 -2.69
C ARG A 58 20.41 -9.27 -2.86
N SER A 59 20.71 -8.84 -4.07
CA SER A 59 21.14 -7.45 -4.32
C SER A 59 20.03 -6.41 -4.18
N LEU A 60 18.76 -6.84 -4.12
CA LEU A 60 17.59 -5.99 -3.84
C LEU A 60 17.25 -5.99 -2.34
N ILE A 61 18.00 -6.72 -1.52
CA ILE A 61 17.91 -6.58 -0.07
C ILE A 61 18.68 -5.30 0.33
N PRO A 62 18.03 -4.37 1.02
CA PRO A 62 18.62 -3.07 1.29
C PRO A 62 19.74 -3.17 2.32
N ASP A 63 20.88 -2.58 1.97
CA ASP A 63 21.92 -2.24 2.92
C ASP A 63 21.74 -0.79 3.37
N LEU A 64 21.29 -0.58 4.60
CA LEU A 64 21.06 0.77 5.13
C LEU A 64 22.35 1.61 5.25
N LYS A 65 23.54 1.01 5.15
CA LYS A 65 24.82 1.73 5.11
C LYS A 65 25.29 2.07 3.69
N ALA A 66 24.74 1.42 2.66
CA ALA A 66 25.13 1.70 1.28
C ALA A 66 24.62 3.07 0.80
N THR A 67 25.35 3.75 -0.08
CA THR A 67 24.92 5.04 -0.64
C THR A 67 23.65 4.93 -1.47
N TRP A 68 23.48 3.80 -2.17
CA TRP A 68 22.34 3.55 -3.03
C TRP A 68 21.47 2.45 -2.42
N LYS A 69 20.17 2.74 -2.37
CA LYS A 69 19.11 1.89 -1.88
C LYS A 69 18.35 1.29 -3.05
N PRO A 70 18.02 0.00 -3.02
CA PRO A 70 17.23 -0.62 -4.09
C PRO A 70 15.80 -0.04 -4.11
N PRO A 71 15.05 -0.24 -5.20
CA PRO A 71 13.63 0.05 -5.20
C PRO A 71 12.89 -0.71 -4.08
N VAL A 72 11.72 -0.22 -3.70
CA VAL A 72 10.82 -0.95 -2.80
C VAL A 72 10.11 -2.04 -3.60
N LEU A 73 10.18 -3.26 -3.09
CA LEU A 73 9.35 -4.36 -3.57
C LEU A 73 8.49 -4.86 -2.43
N TYR A 74 7.22 -5.15 -2.74
CA TYR A 74 6.24 -5.73 -1.83
C TYR A 74 6.11 -7.22 -2.14
N TYR A 75 6.27 -8.06 -1.13
CA TYR A 75 5.94 -9.47 -1.21
C TYR A 75 4.47 -9.66 -0.84
N GLY A 76 3.68 -10.30 -1.69
CA GLY A 76 2.26 -10.46 -1.46
C GLY A 76 1.49 -10.95 -2.66
N TRP A 77 0.22 -10.61 -2.74
CA TRP A 77 -0.67 -11.03 -3.83
C TRP A 77 -1.16 -9.83 -4.64
N SER A 78 -1.38 -10.04 -5.93
CA SER A 78 -2.15 -9.10 -6.74
C SER A 78 -3.54 -8.94 -6.11
N ILE A 79 -4.06 -7.71 -6.02
CA ILE A 79 -5.37 -7.51 -5.41
C ILE A 79 -6.50 -8.13 -6.25
N GLY A 80 -6.31 -8.29 -7.56
CA GLY A 80 -7.34 -8.83 -8.45
C GLY A 80 -8.67 -8.07 -8.32
N ASP A 81 -9.74 -8.85 -8.15
CA ASP A 81 -11.10 -8.36 -7.89
C ASP A 81 -11.45 -8.36 -6.38
N LEU A 82 -10.46 -8.45 -5.50
CA LEU A 82 -10.70 -8.49 -4.05
C LEU A 82 -11.01 -7.13 -3.46
N LEU A 83 -10.62 -6.02 -4.11
CA LEU A 83 -10.84 -4.68 -3.55
C LEU A 83 -12.32 -4.41 -3.26
N PRO A 84 -13.28 -4.60 -4.20
CA PRO A 84 -14.70 -4.45 -3.91
C PRO A 84 -15.18 -5.37 -2.77
N ARG A 85 -14.71 -6.62 -2.72
CA ARG A 85 -15.07 -7.58 -1.67
C ARG A 85 -14.58 -7.15 -0.28
N LEU A 86 -13.40 -6.55 -0.20
CA LEU A 86 -12.85 -6.03 1.05
C LEU A 86 -13.61 -4.78 1.52
N VAL A 87 -14.02 -3.92 0.59
CA VAL A 87 -14.86 -2.75 0.90
C VAL A 87 -16.24 -3.18 1.37
N GLU A 88 -16.89 -4.11 0.67
CA GLU A 88 -18.19 -4.67 1.07
C GLU A 88 -18.13 -5.32 2.46
N TYR A 89 -17.09 -6.12 2.73
CA TYR A 89 -16.87 -6.67 4.06
C TYR A 89 -16.71 -5.56 5.10
N ALA A 90 -15.95 -4.50 4.78
CA ALA A 90 -15.77 -3.38 5.71
C ALA A 90 -17.11 -2.69 6.01
N GLU A 91 -18.00 -2.53 5.04
CA GLU A 91 -19.34 -1.98 5.26
C GLU A 91 -20.21 -2.91 6.13
N GLN A 92 -20.25 -4.21 5.81
CA GLN A 92 -21.03 -5.20 6.55
C GLN A 92 -20.62 -5.28 8.03
N HIS A 93 -19.33 -5.09 8.31
CA HIS A 93 -18.78 -5.13 9.68
C HIS A 93 -18.66 -3.75 10.34
N LYS A 94 -19.19 -2.68 9.73
CA LYS A 94 -19.10 -1.28 10.23
C LYS A 94 -17.66 -0.80 10.46
N LEU A 95 -16.77 -1.19 9.55
CA LEU A 95 -15.35 -0.86 9.51
C LEU A 95 -15.01 0.15 8.39
N ALA A 96 -15.96 0.43 7.51
CA ALA A 96 -15.76 1.35 6.37
C ALA A 96 -15.41 2.77 6.85
N ARG A 97 -14.44 3.38 6.17
CA ARG A 97 -14.06 4.77 6.35
C ARG A 97 -14.67 5.61 5.25
N TYR A 98 -15.09 6.81 5.62
CA TYR A 98 -15.66 7.77 4.70
C TYR A 98 -14.84 9.06 4.75
N THR A 99 -14.69 9.69 3.60
CA THR A 99 -14.05 11.00 3.41
C THR A 99 -15.10 11.96 2.88
N VAL A 100 -15.05 13.20 3.36
CA VAL A 100 -15.92 14.28 2.90
C VAL A 100 -15.12 15.15 1.93
N ILE A 101 -15.65 15.33 0.72
CA ILE A 101 -15.09 16.24 -0.28
C ILE A 101 -16.08 17.40 -0.44
N GLY A 102 -15.56 18.63 -0.50
CA GLY A 102 -16.38 19.85 -0.57
C GLY A 102 -17.12 20.19 0.73
N ARG A 103 -18.03 21.17 0.64
CA ARG A 103 -18.83 21.66 1.78
C ARG A 103 -20.11 20.83 1.92
N VAL A 104 -20.07 19.76 2.71
CA VAL A 104 -21.27 18.97 3.04
C VAL A 104 -21.82 19.41 4.40
N HIS A 105 -23.07 19.90 4.43
CA HIS A 105 -23.74 20.22 5.68
C HIS A 105 -24.14 18.94 6.42
N LYS A 106 -23.63 18.73 7.64
CA LYS A 106 -23.91 17.55 8.49
C LYS A 106 -23.62 16.22 7.78
N PRO A 107 -22.35 15.96 7.41
CA PRO A 107 -21.99 14.75 6.68
C PRO A 107 -22.31 13.52 7.54
N THR A 108 -23.07 12.59 6.97
CA THR A 108 -23.46 11.33 7.60
C THR A 108 -23.01 10.16 6.75
N THR A 109 -22.75 9.03 7.40
CA THR A 109 -22.55 7.75 6.72
C THR A 109 -23.87 7.28 6.10
N PRO A 110 -23.85 6.30 5.18
CA PRO A 110 -25.07 5.64 4.68
C PRO A 110 -25.96 5.06 5.80
N TRP A 111 -25.41 4.83 6.99
CA TRP A 111 -26.09 4.31 8.17
C TRP A 111 -26.60 5.39 9.13
N GLY A 112 -26.45 6.67 8.78
CA GLY A 112 -26.92 7.80 9.59
C GLY A 112 -25.99 8.21 10.72
N GLU A 113 -24.80 7.61 10.85
CA GLU A 113 -23.80 8.04 11.83
C GLU A 113 -23.16 9.36 11.37
N LYS A 114 -23.08 10.36 12.25
CA LYS A 114 -22.43 11.65 11.97
C LYS A 114 -20.92 11.45 11.82
N LEU A 115 -20.32 11.96 10.74
CA LEU A 115 -18.87 11.86 10.50
C LEU A 115 -18.05 12.88 11.28
N TYR A 116 -18.65 14.04 11.60
CA TYR A 116 -18.05 15.04 12.49
C TYR A 116 -19.11 15.57 13.44
N SER A 117 -18.77 15.66 14.72
CA SER A 117 -19.54 16.42 15.71
C SER A 117 -19.17 17.89 15.54
N SER A 118 -19.75 18.57 14.55
CA SER A 118 -19.67 20.03 14.51
C SER A 118 -20.63 20.59 15.56
N ASP A 119 -20.20 20.58 16.82
CA ASP A 119 -20.87 21.26 17.94
C ASP A 119 -20.59 22.77 17.92
N SER A 120 -20.04 23.31 16.81
CA SER A 120 -19.91 24.75 16.59
C SER A 120 -21.24 25.30 16.07
N GLU A 121 -22.24 25.35 16.95
CA GLU A 121 -23.21 26.44 16.88
C GLU A 121 -22.45 27.72 17.26
N ASP A 122 -21.79 28.35 16.29
CA ASP A 122 -21.48 29.78 16.38
C ASP A 122 -22.68 30.51 15.76
N PRO A 123 -23.66 30.94 16.57
CA PRO A 123 -24.57 31.98 16.16
C PRO A 123 -23.76 33.28 16.08
N ASP A 124 -24.07 34.10 15.08
CA ASP A 124 -23.64 35.51 14.98
C ASP A 124 -22.25 35.74 14.38
N SER A 125 -22.19 35.74 13.05
CA SER A 125 -21.28 36.61 12.32
C SER A 125 -22.07 37.42 11.29
N ASP A 126 -22.87 38.36 11.81
CA ASP A 126 -23.30 39.54 11.08
C ASP A 126 -22.04 40.35 10.71
N GLY A 127 -21.64 40.27 9.44
CA GLY A 127 -20.46 40.93 8.92
C GLY A 127 -20.61 41.25 7.43
N GLU A 128 -21.38 42.30 7.17
CA GLU A 128 -21.31 43.21 6.02
C GLU A 128 -20.78 42.66 4.67
N SER A 129 -21.75 42.42 3.78
CA SER A 129 -21.71 42.55 2.31
C SER A 129 -20.50 43.32 1.74
N ALA A 130 -19.44 42.60 1.38
CA ALA A 130 -18.48 43.03 0.37
C ALA A 130 -18.89 42.47 -1.00
N HIS A 131 -19.59 43.30 -1.77
CA HIS A 131 -19.90 43.09 -3.19
C HIS A 131 -18.60 43.17 -4.01
N TRP A 132 -18.01 42.02 -4.33
CA TRP A 132 -16.93 41.90 -5.31
C TRP A 132 -17.52 41.47 -6.63
N GLY A 133 -17.24 42.28 -7.66
CA GLY A 133 -17.92 42.27 -8.93
C GLY A 133 -17.66 41.04 -9.81
N ASP A 134 -18.61 40.88 -10.73
CA ASP A 134 -18.60 40.07 -11.95
C ASP A 134 -17.21 39.63 -12.40
N THR A 135 -16.84 38.41 -12.03
CA THR A 135 -15.94 37.59 -12.83
C THR A 135 -16.73 36.32 -13.12
N ASP A 136 -17.21 36.20 -14.37
CA ASP A 136 -17.76 34.97 -14.94
C ASP A 136 -16.63 33.92 -15.01
N GLU A 137 -16.19 33.43 -13.85
CA GLU A 137 -15.51 32.16 -13.73
C GLU A 137 -16.63 31.12 -13.68
N GLU A 138 -16.72 30.30 -14.73
CA GLU A 138 -17.56 29.12 -14.77
C GLU A 138 -17.18 28.24 -13.57
N ASP A 139 -17.87 28.41 -12.45
CA ASP A 139 -17.78 27.55 -11.26
C ASP A 139 -18.13 26.14 -11.72
N GLU A 140 -17.12 25.36 -12.08
CA GLU A 140 -17.23 23.90 -12.16
C GLU A 140 -17.75 23.45 -10.80
N GLU A 141 -19.01 23.01 -10.73
CA GLU A 141 -19.65 22.53 -9.50
C GLU A 141 -18.75 21.46 -8.88
N GLU A 142 -17.91 21.84 -7.91
CA GLU A 142 -17.03 20.90 -7.21
C GLU A 142 -17.92 19.84 -6.55
N GLU A 143 -17.76 18.57 -6.99
CA GLU A 143 -18.60 17.45 -6.60
C GLU A 143 -18.52 17.19 -5.09
N SER A 144 -19.40 17.86 -4.33
CA SER A 144 -19.44 17.76 -2.88
C SER A 144 -20.18 16.50 -2.45
N GLY A 145 -19.59 15.72 -1.55
CA GLY A 145 -20.15 14.42 -1.19
C GLY A 145 -19.38 13.69 -0.12
N VAL A 146 -20.02 12.63 0.38
CA VAL A 146 -19.42 11.66 1.29
C VAL A 146 -19.04 10.43 0.46
N TYR A 147 -17.75 10.14 0.38
CA TYR A 147 -17.21 9.04 -0.40
C TYR A 147 -16.58 7.99 0.51
N VAL A 148 -16.68 6.72 0.12
CA VAL A 148 -15.96 5.65 0.82
C VAL A 148 -14.46 5.79 0.50
N ASP A 149 -13.63 5.86 1.54
CA ASP A 149 -12.19 5.66 1.41
C ASP A 149 -11.94 4.17 1.19
N GLU A 150 -11.98 3.71 -0.06
CA GLU A 150 -11.88 2.30 -0.42
C GLU A 150 -10.58 1.67 0.10
N ALA A 151 -9.44 2.34 -0.11
CA ALA A 151 -8.15 1.82 0.31
C ALA A 151 -8.03 1.77 1.83
N GLY A 152 -8.48 2.80 2.55
CA GLY A 152 -8.49 2.80 4.01
C GLY A 152 -9.44 1.77 4.59
N SER A 153 -10.64 1.64 4.02
CA SER A 153 -11.65 0.65 4.40
C SER A 153 -11.13 -0.77 4.20
N ALA A 154 -10.59 -1.07 3.01
CA ALA A 154 -10.06 -2.38 2.68
C ALA A 154 -8.82 -2.74 3.53
N ASN A 155 -7.96 -1.78 3.88
CA ASN A 155 -6.88 -1.99 4.85
C ASN A 155 -7.38 -2.34 6.27
N ILE A 156 -8.50 -1.78 6.71
CA ILE A 156 -9.11 -2.12 8.00
C ILE A 156 -9.77 -3.49 7.92
N ALA A 157 -10.47 -3.78 6.83
CA ALA A 157 -11.04 -5.09 6.53
C ALA A 157 -9.97 -6.19 6.62
N LEU A 158 -8.84 -6.03 5.92
CA LEU A 158 -7.72 -6.98 5.97
C LEU A 158 -7.19 -7.21 7.38
N TYR A 159 -7.05 -6.14 8.17
CA TYR A 159 -6.61 -6.26 9.55
C TYR A 159 -7.62 -7.00 10.43
N HIS A 160 -8.91 -6.73 10.25
CA HIS A 160 -9.98 -7.42 10.95
C HIS A 160 -10.05 -8.90 10.56
N MET A 161 -10.03 -9.21 9.27
CA MET A 161 -9.96 -10.57 8.74
C MET A 161 -8.73 -11.33 9.25
N ALA A 162 -7.57 -10.69 9.35
CA ALA A 162 -6.37 -11.32 9.90
C ALA A 162 -6.56 -11.72 11.39
N LYS A 163 -7.28 -10.91 12.17
CA LYS A 163 -7.66 -11.28 13.56
C LYS A 163 -8.62 -12.45 13.60
N GLU A 164 -9.65 -12.45 12.75
CA GLU A 164 -10.63 -13.54 12.68
C GLU A 164 -9.98 -14.85 12.21
N ALA A 165 -9.06 -14.76 11.25
CA ALA A 165 -8.23 -15.87 10.83
C ALA A 165 -7.28 -16.35 11.95
N GLY A 166 -7.14 -15.63 13.06
CA GLY A 166 -6.29 -16.00 14.18
C GLY A 166 -4.80 -15.96 13.85
N ILE A 167 -4.37 -14.94 13.12
CA ILE A 167 -2.96 -14.68 12.79
C ILE A 167 -2.27 -14.04 14.01
N ASP A 168 -1.10 -14.56 14.40
CA ASP A 168 -0.39 -14.06 15.58
C ASP A 168 0.39 -12.78 15.26
N MET A 169 -0.11 -11.64 15.73
CA MET A 169 0.50 -10.34 15.49
C MET A 169 1.45 -9.89 16.61
N ARG A 170 1.68 -10.69 17.65
CA ARG A 170 2.47 -10.26 18.84
C ARG A 170 3.94 -9.98 18.53
N HIS A 171 4.47 -10.58 17.46
CA HIS A 171 5.85 -10.38 17.01
C HIS A 171 6.02 -9.13 16.13
N LEU A 172 4.91 -8.49 15.71
CA LEU A 172 4.93 -7.30 14.88
C LEU A 172 5.01 -6.03 15.73
N PRO A 173 5.72 -4.97 15.27
CA PRO A 173 5.62 -3.66 15.89
C PRO A 173 4.17 -3.18 15.96
N ILE A 174 3.78 -2.48 17.03
CA ILE A 174 2.40 -1.96 17.23
C ILE A 174 1.91 -1.11 16.05
N THR A 175 2.84 -0.38 15.41
CA THR A 175 2.55 0.47 14.26
C THR A 175 2.41 -0.30 12.95
N ARG A 176 2.71 -1.60 12.92
CA ARG A 176 2.76 -2.41 11.70
C ARG A 176 1.56 -3.34 11.63
N ARG A 177 0.89 -3.35 10.48
CA ARG A 177 -0.15 -4.33 10.15
C ARG A 177 0.48 -5.55 9.46
N PRO A 178 -0.06 -6.77 9.67
CA PRO A 178 0.45 -7.98 9.02
C PRO A 178 0.23 -7.99 7.51
N PHE A 179 -0.81 -7.29 7.03
CA PHE A 179 -1.13 -7.11 5.62
C PHE A 179 -1.54 -5.66 5.37
N GLY A 180 -1.27 -5.15 4.18
CA GLY A 180 -1.71 -3.83 3.76
C GLY A 180 -1.86 -3.72 2.25
N ILE A 181 -2.69 -2.79 1.80
CA ILE A 181 -2.87 -2.48 0.38
C ILE A 181 -1.82 -1.46 -0.02
N CYS A 182 -1.01 -1.81 -1.01
CA CYS A 182 0.05 -0.95 -1.53
C CYS A 182 -0.08 -0.77 -3.03
N GLY A 183 0.32 0.40 -3.52
CA GLY A 183 0.45 0.66 -4.96
C GLY A 183 1.63 -0.10 -5.56
N ALA A 184 1.41 -0.72 -6.71
CA ALA A 184 2.43 -1.49 -7.42
C ALA A 184 2.43 -1.17 -8.91
N LEU A 185 3.62 -1.22 -9.53
CA LEU A 185 3.77 -1.23 -10.99
C LEU A 185 3.44 -2.62 -11.51
N HIS A 186 2.15 -2.90 -11.64
CA HIS A 186 1.63 -4.16 -12.16
C HIS A 186 0.33 -3.90 -12.93
N TYR A 187 0.17 -4.57 -14.07
CA TYR A 187 -1.00 -4.50 -14.93
C TYR A 187 -1.65 -5.89 -15.04
N PRO A 188 -2.99 -6.00 -15.02
CA PRO A 188 -3.97 -4.89 -14.96
C PRO A 188 -4.16 -4.29 -13.57
N HIS A 189 -3.71 -4.98 -12.52
CA HIS A 189 -3.97 -4.59 -11.12
C HIS A 189 -2.83 -3.75 -10.55
N LYS A 190 -3.10 -2.47 -10.29
CA LYS A 190 -2.13 -1.50 -9.75
C LYS A 190 -1.97 -1.54 -8.23
N LEU A 191 -2.64 -2.48 -7.56
CA LEU A 191 -2.63 -2.64 -6.12
C LEU A 191 -2.28 -4.07 -5.75
N VAL A 192 -1.59 -4.22 -4.63
CA VAL A 192 -1.20 -5.51 -4.07
C VAL A 192 -1.56 -5.57 -2.60
N ILE A 193 -1.94 -6.76 -2.14
CA ILE A 193 -2.02 -7.08 -0.71
C ILE A 193 -0.59 -7.45 -0.28
N SER A 194 0.12 -6.46 0.25
CA SER A 194 1.49 -6.58 0.74
C SER A 194 1.52 -7.24 2.12
N ILE A 195 2.41 -8.22 2.28
CA ILE A 195 2.70 -8.92 3.53
C ILE A 195 3.91 -8.26 4.22
N TYR A 196 4.95 -7.98 3.43
CA TYR A 196 6.14 -7.23 3.85
C TYR A 196 6.89 -6.69 2.64
N SER A 197 7.67 -5.63 2.85
CA SER A 197 8.61 -5.16 1.83
C SER A 197 10.02 -5.77 1.97
N ASN A 198 10.85 -5.59 0.96
CA ASN A 198 12.28 -5.92 1.02
C ASN A 198 13.04 -5.17 2.12
N TYR A 199 12.48 -4.08 2.66
CA TYR A 199 13.02 -3.34 3.80
C TYR A 199 12.52 -3.82 5.15
N GLU A 200 11.51 -4.69 5.15
CA GLU A 200 10.81 -5.17 6.32
C GLU A 200 11.07 -6.65 6.62
N LEU A 201 12.08 -7.26 5.98
CA LEU A 201 12.40 -8.69 6.13
C LEU A 201 12.64 -9.11 7.59
N ALA A 202 13.02 -8.17 8.46
CA ALA A 202 13.15 -8.39 9.91
C ALA A 202 11.84 -8.80 10.59
N TRP A 203 10.73 -8.43 9.98
CA TRP A 203 9.38 -8.57 10.49
C TRP A 203 8.53 -9.47 9.59
N ALA A 204 9.16 -10.29 8.75
CA ALA A 204 8.45 -11.26 7.94
C ALA A 204 7.59 -12.16 8.85
N ILE A 205 6.31 -12.29 8.50
CA ILE A 205 5.39 -13.16 9.24
C ILE A 205 5.64 -14.64 8.86
N PRO A 206 5.29 -15.60 9.73
CA PRO A 206 5.45 -17.02 9.45
C PRO A 206 4.70 -17.47 8.19
N GLN A 207 5.25 -18.47 7.48
CA GLN A 207 4.65 -19.01 6.26
C GLN A 207 3.25 -19.58 6.51
N ASP A 208 3.04 -20.26 7.65
CA ASP A 208 1.74 -20.81 8.03
C ASP A 208 0.66 -19.73 8.14
N ASP A 209 1.00 -18.54 8.65
CA ASP A 209 0.08 -17.40 8.75
C ASP A 209 -0.23 -16.79 7.37
N ILE A 210 0.76 -16.77 6.46
CA ILE A 210 0.57 -16.35 5.06
C ILE A 210 -0.43 -17.29 4.37
N GLU A 211 -0.25 -18.60 4.50
CA GLU A 211 -1.13 -19.61 3.90
C GLU A 211 -2.54 -19.57 4.50
N LYS A 212 -2.64 -19.32 5.81
CA LYS A 212 -3.92 -19.13 6.49
C LYS A 212 -4.68 -17.94 5.93
N MET A 213 -4.02 -16.79 5.79
CA MET A 213 -4.63 -15.59 5.20
C MET A 213 -4.99 -15.80 3.73
N GLN A 214 -4.11 -16.45 2.97
CA GLN A 214 -4.34 -16.76 1.56
C GLN A 214 -5.62 -17.58 1.39
N LYS A 215 -5.79 -18.63 2.20
CA LYS A 215 -7.00 -19.46 2.21
C LYS A 215 -8.22 -18.67 2.64
N TYR A 216 -8.09 -17.82 3.67
CA TYR A 216 -9.19 -16.98 4.17
C TYR A 216 -9.73 -16.02 3.10
N LEU A 217 -8.82 -15.42 2.32
CA LEU A 217 -9.16 -14.52 1.22
C LEU A 217 -9.63 -15.25 -0.05
N GLY A 218 -9.43 -16.57 -0.12
CA GLY A 218 -9.72 -17.38 -1.30
C GLY A 218 -8.76 -17.13 -2.47
N ILE A 219 -7.52 -16.72 -2.18
CA ILE A 219 -6.50 -16.44 -3.20
C ILE A 219 -5.84 -17.75 -3.65
N GLN A 220 -5.88 -18.04 -4.95
CA GLN A 220 -5.24 -19.23 -5.51
C GLN A 220 -3.76 -19.02 -5.87
N GLU A 221 -3.38 -17.78 -6.11
CA GLU A 221 -2.03 -17.43 -6.55
C GLU A 221 -1.01 -17.50 -5.43
N THR A 222 0.20 -18.00 -5.73
CA THR A 222 1.32 -17.92 -4.80
C THR A 222 1.81 -16.49 -4.66
N PRO A 223 2.19 -16.04 -3.46
CA PRO A 223 2.71 -14.70 -3.28
C PRO A 223 4.03 -14.49 -4.03
N ALA A 224 4.20 -13.28 -4.57
CA ALA A 224 5.33 -12.87 -5.38
C ALA A 224 5.78 -11.45 -5.04
N TRP A 225 6.89 -11.00 -5.61
CA TRP A 225 7.45 -9.67 -5.39
C TRP A 225 7.03 -8.70 -6.50
N TYR A 226 6.37 -7.62 -6.08
CA TYR A 226 5.86 -6.56 -6.93
C TYR A 226 6.63 -5.27 -6.66
N VAL A 227 6.90 -4.47 -7.69
CA VAL A 227 7.60 -3.20 -7.55
C VAL A 227 6.64 -2.12 -7.08
N SER A 228 7.04 -1.33 -6.08
CA SER A 228 6.25 -0.16 -5.65
C SER A 228 6.07 0.83 -6.80
N ASN A 229 4.88 1.42 -6.92
CA ASN A 229 4.66 2.52 -7.87
C ASN A 229 5.24 3.86 -7.40
N MET A 230 5.45 4.03 -6.09
CA MET A 230 6.01 5.25 -5.51
C MET A 230 7.53 5.21 -5.48
N ASP A 231 8.10 4.06 -5.13
CA ASP A 231 9.54 3.89 -4.89
C ASP A 231 10.15 2.86 -5.85
N ALA A 232 9.87 3.04 -7.15
CA ALA A 232 10.25 2.11 -8.20
C ALA A 232 11.74 2.17 -8.60
N THR A 233 12.50 3.17 -8.15
CA THR A 233 13.90 3.42 -8.59
C THR A 233 14.90 3.24 -7.46
N TRP A 234 16.19 3.09 -7.81
CA TRP A 234 17.22 3.19 -6.78
C TRP A 234 17.36 4.63 -6.32
N SER A 235 17.40 4.82 -5.01
CA SER A 235 17.46 6.13 -4.38
C SER A 235 18.66 6.25 -3.45
N ARG A 236 19.08 7.48 -3.17
CA ARG A 236 20.04 7.77 -2.09
C ARG A 236 19.35 7.87 -0.73
N PHE A 237 18.04 8.05 -0.72
CA PHE A 237 17.24 8.18 0.48
C PHE A 237 16.63 6.81 0.81
N THR A 238 16.58 6.51 2.11
CA THR A 238 15.76 5.40 2.58
C THR A 238 14.29 5.80 2.37
N PRO A 239 13.49 4.98 1.67
CA PRO A 239 12.09 5.30 1.49
C PRO A 239 11.38 5.37 2.84
N ARG A 240 10.34 6.19 2.92
CA ARG A 240 9.52 6.36 4.13
C ARG A 240 8.25 5.56 3.94
N TRP A 241 7.90 4.72 4.91
CA TRP A 241 6.69 3.93 4.96
C TRP A 241 6.16 3.90 6.39
#